data_AF-A0A7W9IFR5-F1
#
_entry.id   AF-A0A7W9IFR5-F1
#
_cell.length_a   1.000
_cell.length_b   1.000
_cell.length_c   1.000
_cell.angle_alpha   90.00
_cell.angle_beta   90.00
_cell.angle_gamma   90.00
#
_symmetry.space_group_name_H-M   'P 1'
#
loop_
_entity.id
_entity.type
_entity.pdbx_description
1 polymer ?
#
loop_
_entity_poly.entity_id
_entity_poly.type
_entity_poly.pdbx_seq_one_letter_code
_entity_poly.pdbx_strand_id
1 'polypeptide(L)'
;MNNDDAESRDFCRKGFDGRPSDRPRTTGEIALNLAVSESLANHGHHALVNAHEAAASGHEHLAEAGVGDVEEHLDLARWHRWCAIVEDQLADEADRRTPARRDRRT
;
A
#
# COMPACT_ATOMS: atom_id res chain seq x y z
N MET A 1 -0.05 -36.12 -43.15
CA MET A 1 -0.16 -34.88 -43.93
C MET A 1 -0.23 -33.72 -42.94
N ASN A 2 0.86 -32.96 -42.87
CA ASN A 2 1.03 -31.50 -42.64
C ASN A 2 -0.21 -30.73 -42.16
N ASN A 3 -0.12 -30.10 -40.97
CA ASN A 3 0.34 -28.72 -40.67
C ASN A 3 -0.75 -27.67 -40.99
N ASP A 4 -1.11 -26.87 -39.98
CA ASP A 4 -0.59 -25.50 -39.94
C ASP A 4 -0.76 -24.87 -38.56
N ASP A 5 0.28 -24.09 -38.25
CA ASP A 5 0.57 -23.38 -37.04
C ASP A 5 -0.35 -22.19 -36.79
N ALA A 6 -0.59 -21.92 -35.51
CA ALA A 6 -0.76 -20.55 -35.04
C ALA A 6 -0.09 -20.43 -33.67
N GLU A 7 1.22 -20.18 -33.70
CA GLU A 7 1.93 -19.58 -32.58
C GLU A 7 1.23 -18.29 -32.15
N SER A 8 1.00 -18.12 -30.84
CA SER A 8 1.06 -16.79 -30.24
C SER A 8 1.43 -16.89 -28.77
N ARG A 9 2.73 -16.64 -28.55
CA ARG A 9 3.31 -15.91 -27.42
C ARG A 9 3.40 -16.61 -26.08
N ASP A 10 4.55 -17.24 -25.92
CA ASP A 10 5.38 -17.12 -24.72
C ASP A 10 5.45 -15.66 -24.23
N PHE A 11 4.89 -15.40 -23.05
CA PHE A 11 5.37 -14.36 -22.15
C PHE A 11 5.38 -14.91 -20.71
N CYS A 12 6.53 -15.47 -20.35
CA CYS A 12 7.16 -15.42 -19.03
C CYS A 12 6.23 -15.51 -17.80
N ARG A 13 5.60 -16.67 -17.58
CA ARG A 13 5.18 -17.07 -16.23
C ARG A 13 6.41 -17.62 -15.48
N LYS A 14 7.28 -16.74 -14.96
CA LYS A 14 8.25 -17.17 -13.93
C LYS A 14 7.53 -17.23 -12.59
N GLY A 15 7.54 -18.43 -12.03
CA GLY A 15 6.67 -18.86 -10.96
C GLY A 15 6.79 -18.07 -9.66
N PHE A 16 5.63 -17.64 -9.17
CA PHE A 16 5.33 -17.70 -7.75
C PHE A 16 4.68 -19.05 -7.47
N ASP A 17 5.46 -20.13 -7.58
CA ASP A 17 5.03 -21.42 -7.07
C ASP A 17 5.10 -21.32 -5.54
N GLY A 18 3.94 -21.13 -4.92
CA GLY A 18 3.74 -21.11 -3.46
C GLY A 18 3.97 -22.47 -2.79
N ARG A 19 4.98 -23.25 -3.23
CA ARG A 19 5.46 -24.40 -2.46
C ARG A 19 6.38 -23.89 -1.35
N PRO A 20 6.17 -24.32 -0.09
CA PRO A 20 7.19 -24.13 0.93
C PRO A 20 8.48 -24.78 0.45
N SER A 21 9.53 -23.99 0.29
CA SER A 21 10.87 -24.53 0.06
C SER A 21 11.31 -25.21 1.35
N ASP A 22 11.60 -26.52 1.31
CA ASP A 22 12.14 -27.28 2.44
C ASP A 22 13.56 -26.84 2.85
N ARG A 23 14.16 -25.86 2.16
CA ARG A 23 15.46 -25.32 2.55
C ARG A 23 15.29 -24.28 3.66
N PRO A 24 16.12 -24.32 4.72
CA PRO A 24 16.16 -23.24 5.70
C PRO A 24 16.43 -21.92 4.99
N ARG A 25 15.56 -20.93 5.20
CA ARG A 25 15.78 -19.58 4.66
C ARG A 25 17.11 -19.06 5.20
N THR A 26 17.92 -18.51 4.32
CA THR A 26 19.14 -17.83 4.71
C THR A 26 18.80 -16.56 5.49
N THR A 27 19.67 -16.14 6.40
CA THR A 27 19.50 -14.87 7.14
C THR A 27 19.29 -13.68 6.21
N GLY A 28 19.91 -13.70 5.02
CA GLY A 28 19.72 -12.68 3.97
C GLY A 28 18.31 -12.67 3.37
N GLU A 29 17.72 -13.84 3.11
CA GLU A 29 16.34 -13.95 2.60
C GLU A 29 15.30 -13.53 3.66
N ILE A 30 15.57 -13.81 4.94
CA ILE A 30 14.71 -13.36 6.05
C ILE A 30 14.76 -11.83 6.15
N ALA A 31 15.97 -11.24 6.12
CA ALA A 31 16.14 -9.79 6.19
C ALA A 31 15.49 -9.06 5.01
N LEU A 32 15.60 -9.61 3.79
CA LEU A 32 14.97 -9.05 2.60
C LEU A 32 13.44 -9.06 2.71
N ASN A 33 12.85 -10.20 3.11
CA ASN A 33 11.40 -10.32 3.25
C ASN A 33 10.86 -9.38 4.34
N LEU A 34 11.57 -9.22 5.45
CA LEU A 34 11.21 -8.24 6.49
C LEU A 34 11.23 -6.81 5.95
N ALA A 35 12.30 -6.41 5.25
CA ALA A 35 12.40 -5.08 4.65
C ALA A 35 11.32 -4.81 3.58
N VAL A 36 10.93 -5.82 2.79
CA VAL A 36 9.83 -5.70 1.81
C VAL A 36 8.47 -5.61 2.50
N SER A 37 8.19 -6.48 3.48
CA SER A 37 6.93 -6.42 4.23
C SER A 37 6.74 -5.08 4.94
N GLU A 38 7.83 -4.52 5.46
CA GLU A 38 7.81 -3.26 6.17
C GLU A 38 7.73 -2.05 5.21
N SER A 39 8.44 -2.08 4.08
CA SER A 39 8.26 -1.08 3.02
C SER A 39 6.83 -1.08 2.46
N LEU A 40 6.17 -2.24 2.39
CA LEU A 40 4.76 -2.35 1.99
C LEU A 40 3.82 -1.80 3.07
N ALA A 41 4.11 -2.06 4.34
CA ALA A 41 3.33 -1.49 5.45
C ALA A 41 3.43 0.05 5.46
N ASN A 42 4.63 0.59 5.25
CA ASN A 42 4.85 2.03 5.19
C ASN A 42 4.18 2.69 3.97
N HIS A 43 4.27 2.05 2.79
CA HIS A 43 3.51 2.49 1.62
C HIS A 43 1.99 2.45 1.87
N GLY A 44 1.53 1.47 2.68
CA GLY A 44 0.15 1.36 3.12
C GLY A 44 -0.32 2.58 3.92
N HIS A 45 0.48 3.08 4.87
CA HIS A 45 0.11 4.26 5.67
C HIS A 45 -0.06 5.51 4.79
N HIS A 46 0.88 5.82 3.89
CA HIS A 46 0.72 6.94 2.96
C HIS A 46 -0.47 6.78 2.01
N ALA A 47 -0.78 5.56 1.57
CA ALA A 47 -1.98 5.29 0.77
C ALA A 47 -3.27 5.56 1.56
N LEU A 48 -3.28 5.21 2.86
CA LEU A 48 -4.41 5.46 3.76
C LEU A 48 -4.59 6.96 4.06
N VAL A 49 -3.50 7.73 4.21
CA VAL A 49 -3.56 9.20 4.32
C VAL A 49 -4.33 9.78 3.13
N ASN A 50 -3.89 9.47 1.91
CA ASN A 50 -4.55 9.97 0.69
C ASN A 50 -6.01 9.52 0.58
N ALA A 51 -6.32 8.29 0.98
CA ALA A 51 -7.70 7.78 0.96
C ALA A 51 -8.60 8.53 1.95
N HIS A 52 -8.10 8.83 3.14
CA HIS A 52 -8.84 9.62 4.14
C HIS A 52 -9.02 11.08 3.72
N GLU A 53 -8.02 11.71 3.13
CA GLU A 53 -8.16 13.07 2.59
C GLU A 53 -9.20 13.13 1.46
N ALA A 54 -9.19 12.14 0.56
CA ALA A 54 -10.18 12.03 -0.50
C ALA A 54 -11.59 11.80 0.05
N ALA A 55 -11.74 10.93 1.05
CA ALA A 55 -13.02 10.69 1.71
C ALA A 55 -13.54 11.95 2.43
N ALA A 56 -12.67 12.67 3.14
CA ALA A 56 -13.04 13.93 3.79
C ALA A 56 -13.54 14.96 2.77
N SER A 57 -12.79 15.13 1.67
CA SER A 57 -13.16 16.06 0.59
C SER A 57 -14.50 15.67 -0.06
N GLY A 58 -14.74 14.36 -0.25
CA GLY A 58 -16.01 13.86 -0.77
C GLY A 58 -17.19 14.18 0.14
N HIS A 59 -17.02 14.00 1.45
CA HIS A 59 -18.07 14.34 2.43
C HIS A 59 -18.35 15.84 2.51
N GLU A 60 -17.32 16.69 2.43
CA GLU A 60 -17.54 18.15 2.34
C GLU A 60 -18.31 18.53 1.08
N HIS A 61 -18.01 17.91 -0.06
CA HIS A 61 -18.72 18.19 -1.30
C HIS A 61 -20.20 17.78 -1.22
N LEU A 62 -20.51 16.65 -0.56
CA LEU A 62 -21.88 16.22 -0.32
C LEU A 62 -22.62 17.19 0.63
N ALA A 63 -21.94 17.66 1.69
CA ALA A 63 -22.49 18.64 2.62
C ALA A 63 -22.76 20.00 1.93
N GLU A 64 -21.83 20.50 1.12
CA GLU A 64 -21.96 21.73 0.33
C GLU A 64 -23.13 21.64 -0.68
N ALA A 65 -23.32 20.47 -1.27
CA ALA A 65 -24.43 20.20 -2.18
C ALA A 65 -25.78 20.01 -1.46
N GLY A 66 -25.80 19.97 -0.12
CA GLY A 66 -27.02 19.73 0.67
C GLY A 66 -27.61 18.33 0.47
N VAL A 67 -26.78 17.35 0.08
CA VAL A 67 -27.21 15.98 -0.19
C VAL A 67 -27.15 15.18 1.10
N GLY A 68 -28.25 14.54 1.49
CA GLY A 68 -28.30 13.70 2.69
C GLY A 68 -28.27 14.49 3.99
N ASP A 69 -27.73 13.88 5.05
CA ASP A 69 -27.54 14.54 6.34
C ASP A 69 -26.24 15.36 6.31
N VAL A 70 -26.42 16.68 6.23
CA VAL A 70 -25.32 17.65 6.13
C VAL A 70 -24.45 17.65 7.37
N GLU A 71 -25.04 17.54 8.57
CA GLU A 71 -24.28 17.55 9.82
C GLU A 71 -23.44 16.28 9.93
N GLU A 72 -24.02 15.12 9.60
CA GLU A 72 -23.32 13.84 9.55
C GLU A 72 -22.14 13.89 8.56
N HIS A 73 -22.34 14.44 7.36
CA HIS A 73 -21.26 14.58 6.39
C HIS A 73 -20.12 15.50 6.88
N LEU A 74 -20.43 16.60 7.57
CA LEU A 74 -19.40 17.46 8.16
C LEU A 74 -18.65 16.75 9.31
N ASP A 75 -19.33 15.94 10.11
CA ASP A 75 -18.70 15.13 11.15
C ASP A 75 -17.79 14.05 10.56
N LEU A 76 -18.25 13.34 9.52
CA LEU A 76 -17.45 12.34 8.82
C LEU A 76 -16.22 12.97 8.15
N ALA A 77 -16.35 14.15 7.55
CA ALA A 77 -15.22 14.88 6.99
C ALA A 77 -14.18 15.23 8.06
N ARG A 78 -14.62 15.71 9.23
CA ARG A 78 -13.74 15.97 10.39
C ARG A 78 -13.05 14.71 10.87
N TRP A 79 -13.79 13.60 10.98
CA TRP A 79 -13.25 12.32 11.43
C TRP A 79 -12.19 11.80 10.47
N HIS A 80 -12.45 11.81 9.16
CA HIS A 80 -11.48 11.38 8.15
C HIS A 80 -10.21 12.24 8.15
N ARG A 81 -10.31 13.56 8.32
CA ARG A 81 -9.13 14.42 8.49
C ARG A 81 -8.30 14.03 9.70
N TRP A 82 -8.95 13.73 10.82
CA TRP A 82 -8.25 13.26 12.00
C TRP A 82 -7.53 11.92 11.73
N CYS A 83 -8.18 10.98 11.05
CA CYS A 83 -7.55 9.73 10.64
C CYS A 83 -6.34 9.95 9.72
N ALA A 84 -6.43 10.87 8.74
CA ALA A 84 -5.30 11.20 7.88
C ALA A 84 -4.08 11.69 8.68
N ILE A 85 -4.29 12.55 9.69
CA ILE A 85 -3.22 13.03 10.58
C ILE A 85 -2.59 11.87 11.36
N VAL A 86 -3.41 10.94 11.87
CA VAL A 86 -2.91 9.78 12.63
C VAL A 86 -2.11 8.84 11.71
N GLU A 87 -2.60 8.54 10.52
CA GLU A 87 -1.91 7.67 9.56
C GLU A 87 -0.58 8.29 9.08
N ASP A 88 -0.53 9.61 8.91
CA ASP A 88 0.70 10.33 8.54
C ASP A 88 1.76 10.22 9.65
N GLN A 89 1.35 10.39 10.91
CA GLN A 89 2.23 10.18 12.06
C GLN A 89 2.71 8.73 12.20
N LEU A 90 1.85 7.76 11.86
CA LEU A 90 2.23 6.34 11.83
C LEU A 90 3.24 6.04 10.71
N ALA A 91 3.07 6.65 9.54
CA ALA A 91 4.02 6.55 8.44
C ALA A 91 5.39 7.12 8.84
N ASP A 92 5.41 8.33 9.41
CA ASP A 92 6.64 8.97 9.91
C ASP A 92 7.34 8.14 10.99
N GLU A 93 6.58 7.52 11.89
CA GLU A 93 7.12 6.64 12.93
C GLU A 93 7.68 5.34 12.31
N ALA A 94 7.00 4.76 11.32
CA ALA A 94 7.46 3.59 10.59
C ALA A 94 8.78 3.88 9.85
N ASP A 95 8.87 5.02 9.15
CA ASP A 95 10.08 5.49 8.48
C ASP A 95 11.25 5.69 9.44
N ARG A 96 10.97 6.26 10.62
CA ARG A 96 12.01 6.49 11.64
C ARG A 96 12.54 5.18 12.22
N ARG A 97 11.64 4.23 12.49
CA ARG A 97 12.02 2.92 13.04
C ARG A 97 12.78 2.08 12.03
N THR A 98 12.43 2.22 10.76
CA THR A 98 13.15 1.50 9.72
C THR A 98 13.44 2.37 8.51
N PRO A 99 14.59 3.07 8.55
CA PRO A 99 15.02 3.90 7.44
C PRO A 99 15.23 3.03 6.19
N ALA A 100 14.33 3.15 5.21
CA ALA A 100 14.46 2.50 3.90
C ALA A 100 15.77 2.87 3.19
N ARG A 101 16.36 4.01 3.57
CA ARG A 101 17.71 4.40 3.19
C ARG A 101 18.70 3.99 4.28
N ARG A 102 19.30 2.80 4.13
CA ARG A 102 20.67 2.61 4.62
C ARG A 102 21.54 3.62 3.89
N ASP A 103 21.95 4.65 4.60
CA ASP A 103 22.89 5.65 4.11
C ASP A 103 24.13 4.91 3.61
N ARG A 104 24.29 4.84 2.28
CA ARG A 104 25.44 4.20 1.63
C ARG A 104 26.60 5.18 1.72
N ARG A 105 27.07 5.44 2.94
CA ARG A 105 28.29 6.21 3.21
C ARG A 105 29.35 5.25 3.72
N THR A 106 30.12 4.70 2.78
CA THR A 106 31.56 4.93 2.56
C THR A 106 32.01 4.06 1.39
#